data_AF-A0A963B5M6-F1
#
_entry.id   AF-A0A963B5M6-F1
#
_cell.length_a   1.000
_cell.length_b   1.000
_cell.length_c   1.000
_cell.angle_alpha   90.00
_cell.angle_beta   90.00
_cell.angle_gamma   90.00
#
_symmetry.space_group_name_H-M   'P 1'
#
loop_
_entity.id
_entity.type
_entity.pdbx_description
1 polymer ?
#
loop_
_entity_poly.entity_id
_entity_poly.type
_entity_poly.pdbx_seq_one_letter_code
_entity_poly.pdbx_strand_id
1 'polypeptide(L)'
;MDYAVVDALITPHGHLDILSKMEVSKLLDNTQGGLYSLFRNCSLAVLSSGSYLDDGKELLERYPGFDIRVVQEERGIKLKVTDAPAGAFVDGRMIKGINEHLFSVLRDVIYVADEIKGNPNFDLDDSAGVTNAVFHILRNADILH
;
A
#
# COMPACT_ATOMS: atom_id res chain seq x y z
N MET A 1 -24.85 -11.02 -4.62
CA MET A 1 -24.34 -10.41 -5.86
C MET A 1 -22.89 -10.82 -5.94
N ASP A 2 -22.49 -11.53 -6.99
CA ASP A 2 -21.07 -11.82 -7.24
C ASP A 2 -20.45 -10.56 -7.85
N TYR A 3 -19.47 -10.00 -7.16
CA TYR A 3 -18.69 -8.88 -7.68
C TYR A 3 -17.55 -9.46 -8.51
N ALA A 4 -17.35 -8.92 -9.72
CA ALA A 4 -16.27 -9.40 -10.57
C ALA A 4 -14.91 -9.09 -9.94
N VAL A 5 -14.05 -10.10 -9.89
CA VAL A 5 -12.70 -10.01 -9.32
C VAL A 5 -11.63 -10.48 -10.30
N VAL A 6 -10.40 -10.05 -10.08
CA VAL A 6 -9.24 -10.34 -10.93
C VAL A 6 -8.01 -10.64 -10.09
N ASP A 7 -7.30 -11.70 -10.46
CA ASP A 7 -5.96 -12.01 -9.96
C ASP A 7 -4.91 -11.44 -10.91
N ALA A 8 -3.86 -10.82 -10.35
CA ALA A 8 -2.81 -10.22 -11.17
C ALA A 8 -1.47 -10.12 -10.44
N LEU A 9 -0.40 -10.07 -11.25
CA LEU A 9 0.95 -9.73 -10.78
C LEU A 9 1.32 -8.36 -11.34
N ILE A 10 1.42 -7.39 -10.44
CA ILE A 10 1.60 -5.99 -10.76
C ILE A 10 3.07 -5.63 -10.62
N THR A 11 3.63 -5.09 -11.70
CA THR A 11 4.99 -4.54 -11.72
C THR A 11 4.91 -3.04 -11.52
N PRO A 12 5.81 -2.43 -10.74
CA PRO A 12 5.80 -1.00 -10.52
C PRO A 12 6.09 -0.21 -11.79
N HIS A 13 5.47 0.96 -11.88
CA HIS A 13 5.86 1.99 -12.84
C HIS A 13 6.92 2.90 -12.20
N GLY A 14 8.16 2.82 -12.69
CA GLY A 14 9.27 3.65 -12.22
C GLY A 14 10.24 2.92 -11.28
N HIS A 15 11.09 3.69 -10.60
CA HIS A 15 12.03 3.17 -9.62
C HIS A 15 11.33 3.15 -8.27
N LEU A 16 11.17 1.96 -7.68
CA LEU A 16 11.04 1.85 -6.24
C LEU A 16 12.42 1.62 -5.67
N ASP A 17 12.69 2.27 -4.54
CA ASP A 17 13.80 1.88 -3.70
C ASP A 17 13.68 0.40 -3.35
N ILE A 18 14.82 -0.28 -3.40
CA ILE A 18 14.90 -1.72 -3.20
C ILE A 18 14.53 -2.00 -1.74
N LEU A 19 13.39 -2.68 -1.53
CA LEU A 19 13.02 -3.13 -0.20
C LEU A 19 13.97 -4.23 0.29
N SER A 20 14.41 -4.08 1.53
CA SER A 20 15.12 -5.11 2.27
C SER A 20 14.21 -6.30 2.59
N LYS A 21 14.82 -7.45 2.91
CA LYS A 21 14.09 -8.62 3.41
C LYS A 21 13.35 -8.35 4.72
N MET A 22 13.85 -7.41 5.53
CA MET A 22 13.22 -7.05 6.81
C MET A 22 11.90 -6.30 6.58
N GLU A 23 11.89 -5.31 5.70
CA GLU A 23 10.68 -4.53 5.35
C GLU A 23 9.61 -5.44 4.75
N VAL A 24 10.00 -6.35 3.86
CA VAL A 24 9.08 -7.36 3.30
C VAL A 24 8.54 -8.29 4.39
N SER A 25 9.37 -8.73 5.34
CA SER A 25 8.90 -9.58 6.45
C SER A 25 7.84 -8.90 7.32
N LYS A 26 7.94 -7.59 7.56
CA LYS A 26 6.95 -6.83 8.34
C LYS A 26 5.60 -6.72 7.62
N LEU A 27 5.61 -6.67 6.30
CA LEU A 27 4.39 -6.68 5.48
C LEU A 27 3.73 -8.06 5.38
N LEU A 28 4.48 -9.13 5.62
CA LEU A 28 3.96 -10.49 5.70
C LEU A 28 3.45 -10.85 7.10
N ASP A 29 3.65 -9.97 8.08
CA ASP A 29 3.22 -10.20 9.45
C ASP A 29 1.72 -9.93 9.59
N ASN A 30 0.94 -11.01 9.72
CA ASN A 30 -0.51 -11.01 9.90
C ASN A 30 -0.94 -10.98 11.38
N THR A 31 -0.01 -10.76 12.32
CA THR A 31 -0.34 -10.67 13.75
C THR A 31 -0.98 -9.32 14.11
N GLN A 32 -1.59 -9.23 15.30
CA GLN A 32 -2.07 -7.95 15.81
C GLN A 32 -0.89 -6.99 16.03
N GLY A 33 -0.82 -5.93 15.23
CA GLY A 33 0.29 -4.97 15.23
C GLY A 33 1.14 -5.02 13.95
N GLY A 34 0.96 -6.03 13.10
CA GLY A 34 1.62 -6.12 11.80
C GLY A 34 1.10 -5.10 10.78
N LEU A 35 1.92 -4.79 9.77
CA LEU A 35 1.59 -3.80 8.74
C LEU A 35 0.65 -4.35 7.67
N TYR A 36 0.49 -5.67 7.60
CA TYR A 36 -0.29 -6.34 6.57
C TYR A 36 -1.73 -5.82 6.49
N SER A 37 -2.46 -5.78 7.62
CA SER A 37 -3.87 -5.36 7.62
C SER A 37 -4.04 -3.92 7.13
N LEU A 38 -3.13 -3.02 7.52
CA LEU A 38 -3.12 -1.64 7.06
C LEU A 38 -2.84 -1.57 5.56
N PHE A 39 -1.76 -2.23 5.12
CA PHE A 39 -1.36 -2.28 3.72
C PHE A 39 -2.47 -2.87 2.82
N ARG A 40 -3.08 -3.98 3.23
CA ARG A 40 -4.21 -4.62 2.56
C ARG A 40 -5.39 -3.68 2.44
N ASN A 41 -5.83 -3.07 3.54
CA ASN A 41 -7.03 -2.24 3.54
C ASN A 41 -6.84 -0.95 2.71
N CYS A 42 -5.67 -0.29 2.83
CA CYS A 42 -5.35 0.86 1.99
C CYS A 42 -5.28 0.49 0.50
N SER A 43 -4.70 -0.67 0.17
CA SER A 43 -4.64 -1.16 -1.21
C SER A 43 -6.03 -1.45 -1.79
N LEU A 44 -6.92 -2.04 -0.99
CA LEU A 44 -8.31 -2.28 -1.41
C LEU A 44 -9.06 -0.97 -1.70
N ALA A 45 -8.84 0.04 -0.86
CA ALA A 45 -9.42 1.36 -1.05
C ALA A 45 -8.93 1.99 -2.37
N VAL A 46 -7.63 1.90 -2.67
CA VAL A 46 -7.05 2.37 -3.95
C VAL A 46 -7.64 1.63 -5.15
N LEU A 47 -7.76 0.30 -5.09
CA LEU A 47 -8.35 -0.51 -6.16
C LEU A 47 -9.83 -0.19 -6.40
N SER A 48 -10.52 0.35 -5.40
CA SER A 48 -11.94 0.71 -5.47
C SER A 48 -12.17 2.20 -5.76
N SER A 49 -11.10 2.93 -6.09
CA SER A 49 -11.18 4.32 -6.51
C SER A 49 -12.07 4.45 -7.75
N GLY A 50 -13.08 5.33 -7.68
CA GLY A 50 -14.10 5.48 -8.73
C GLY A 50 -15.34 4.59 -8.57
N SER A 51 -15.42 3.74 -7.52
CA SER A 51 -16.67 3.10 -7.15
C SER A 51 -17.62 4.11 -6.49
N TYR A 52 -18.93 3.95 -6.66
CA TYR A 52 -19.96 4.75 -5.96
C TYR A 52 -20.16 4.35 -4.49
N LEU A 53 -19.28 3.49 -3.96
CA LEU A 53 -19.37 2.98 -2.61
C LEU A 53 -18.72 3.97 -1.64
N ASP A 54 -19.53 4.55 -0.75
CA ASP A 54 -19.09 5.56 0.22
C ASP A 54 -18.86 4.98 1.63
N ASP A 55 -19.12 3.68 1.82
CA ASP A 55 -18.92 2.99 3.10
C ASP A 55 -17.72 2.03 3.02
N GLY A 56 -16.68 2.34 3.80
CA GLY A 56 -15.46 1.52 3.88
C GLY A 56 -15.66 0.15 4.53
N LYS A 57 -16.63 0.01 5.45
CA LYS A 57 -16.97 -1.29 6.03
C LYS A 57 -17.68 -2.16 4.99
N GLU A 58 -18.62 -1.58 4.26
CA GLU A 58 -19.27 -2.28 3.14
C GLU A 58 -18.23 -2.71 2.09
N LEU A 59 -17.20 -1.89 1.84
CA LEU A 59 -16.12 -2.25 0.92
C LEU A 59 -15.37 -3.50 1.37
N LEU A 60 -15.02 -3.58 2.65
CA LEU A 60 -14.32 -4.73 3.23
C LEU A 60 -15.20 -5.99 3.20
N GLU A 61 -16.49 -5.86 3.48
CA GLU A 61 -17.47 -6.96 3.42
C GLU A 61 -17.74 -7.43 1.99
N ARG A 62 -17.60 -6.53 1.00
CA ARG A 62 -17.77 -6.81 -0.43
C ARG A 62 -16.63 -7.65 -1.00
N TYR A 63 -15.40 -7.43 -0.54
CA TYR A 63 -14.21 -8.14 -1.01
C TYR A 63 -13.50 -8.88 0.15
N PRO A 64 -14.16 -9.88 0.78
CA PRO A 64 -13.58 -10.62 1.88
C PRO A 64 -12.40 -11.49 1.44
N GLY A 65 -12.40 -11.94 0.18
CA GLY A 65 -11.32 -12.75 -0.42
C GLY A 65 -10.09 -11.94 -0.85
N PHE A 66 -10.19 -10.61 -0.91
CA PHE A 66 -9.09 -9.78 -1.40
C PHE A 66 -7.81 -10.00 -0.58
N ASP A 67 -6.70 -10.22 -1.26
CA ASP A 67 -5.37 -10.34 -0.66
C ASP A 67 -4.35 -9.59 -1.55
N ILE A 68 -3.31 -9.06 -0.92
CA ILE A 68 -2.18 -8.42 -1.59
C ILE A 68 -0.88 -8.77 -0.89
N ARG A 69 0.12 -9.19 -1.67
CA ARG A 69 1.43 -9.60 -1.14
C ARG A 69 2.56 -9.02 -1.96
N VAL A 70 3.65 -8.68 -1.27
CA VAL A 70 4.92 -8.34 -1.90
C VAL A 70 5.63 -9.61 -2.33
N VAL A 71 6.05 -9.66 -3.59
CA VAL A 71 6.86 -10.73 -4.16
C VAL A 71 8.22 -10.14 -4.52
N GLN A 72 9.29 -10.68 -3.93
CA GLN A 72 10.66 -10.32 -4.28
C GLN A 72 11.09 -11.08 -5.54
N GLU A 73 11.70 -10.36 -6.48
CA GLU A 73 12.24 -10.85 -7.75
C GLU A 73 13.69 -10.35 -7.90
N GLU A 74 14.47 -10.94 -8.81
CA GLU A 74 15.88 -10.54 -9.01
C GLU A 74 16.06 -9.03 -9.32
N ARG A 75 15.03 -8.39 -9.90
CA ARG A 75 15.07 -6.99 -10.34
C ARG A 75 14.15 -6.08 -9.53
N GLY A 76 13.87 -6.43 -8.28
CA GLY A 76 13.10 -5.59 -7.36
C GLY A 76 11.86 -6.31 -6.83
N ILE A 77 10.75 -5.58 -6.74
CA ILE A 77 9.51 -6.09 -6.13
C ILE A 77 8.35 -6.06 -7.10
N LYS A 78 7.40 -6.98 -6.89
CA LYS A 78 6.08 -6.99 -7.52
C LYS A 78 5.00 -7.12 -6.46
N LEU A 79 3.79 -6.70 -6.80
CA LEU A 79 2.61 -6.93 -5.96
C LEU A 79 1.76 -8.02 -6.59
N LYS A 80 1.56 -9.12 -5.87
CA LYS A 80 0.55 -10.12 -6.24
C LYS A 80 -0.76 -9.71 -5.59
N VAL A 81 -1.80 -9.53 -6.39
CA VAL A 81 -3.17 -9.30 -5.92
C VAL A 81 -4.03 -10.51 -6.23
N THR A 82 -4.88 -10.89 -5.29
CA THR A 82 -5.87 -11.96 -5.41
C THR A 82 -7.25 -11.38 -5.11
N ASP A 83 -8.27 -11.80 -5.85
CA ASP A 83 -9.66 -11.34 -5.70
C ASP A 83 -9.78 -9.80 -5.71
N ALA A 84 -8.99 -9.11 -6.55
CA ALA A 84 -9.01 -7.65 -6.62
C ALA A 84 -10.25 -7.15 -7.38
N PRO A 85 -10.82 -5.98 -7.02
CA PRO A 85 -11.94 -5.39 -7.74
C PRO A 85 -11.67 -5.27 -9.25
N ALA A 86 -12.51 -5.91 -10.08
CA ALA A 86 -12.30 -5.90 -11.54
C ALA A 86 -12.35 -4.49 -12.15
N GLY A 87 -13.03 -3.54 -11.50
CA GLY A 87 -13.09 -2.14 -11.92
C GLY A 87 -11.73 -1.43 -11.94
N ALA A 88 -10.71 -1.97 -11.27
CA ALA A 88 -9.35 -1.46 -11.31
C ALA A 88 -8.60 -1.79 -12.63
N PHE A 89 -9.21 -2.58 -13.51
CA PHE A 89 -8.60 -3.12 -14.72
C PHE A 89 -9.39 -2.73 -15.97
N VAL A 90 -8.68 -2.54 -17.09
CA VAL A 90 -9.23 -2.37 -18.44
C VAL A 90 -8.52 -3.37 -19.34
N ASP A 91 -9.29 -4.24 -20.02
CA ASP A 91 -8.76 -5.31 -20.88
C ASP A 91 -7.69 -6.19 -20.18
N GLY A 92 -7.91 -6.50 -18.90
CA GLY A 92 -7.00 -7.30 -18.07
C GLY A 92 -5.72 -6.57 -17.64
N ARG A 93 -5.58 -5.28 -17.92
CA ARG A 93 -4.45 -4.44 -17.50
C ARG A 93 -4.89 -3.47 -16.42
N MET A 94 -4.14 -3.40 -15.33
CA MET A 94 -4.41 -2.45 -14.25
C MET A 94 -4.31 -1.02 -14.76
N ILE A 95 -5.25 -0.17 -14.37
CA ILE A 95 -5.23 1.27 -14.67
C ILE A 95 -3.94 1.88 -14.10
N LYS A 96 -3.23 2.65 -14.93
CA LYS A 96 -1.91 3.19 -14.59
C LYS A 96 -1.87 3.96 -13.26
N GLY A 97 -2.83 4.86 -13.02
CA GLY A 97 -2.90 5.64 -11.77
C GLY A 97 -3.16 4.77 -10.53
N ILE A 98 -3.95 3.70 -10.67
CA ILE A 98 -4.16 2.74 -9.59
C ILE A 98 -2.86 1.99 -9.27
N ASN A 99 -2.12 1.56 -10.31
CA ASN A 99 -0.80 0.94 -10.13
C ASN A 99 0.14 1.88 -9.36
N GLU A 100 0.28 3.14 -9.81
CA GLU A 100 1.12 4.15 -9.15
C GLU A 100 0.72 4.37 -7.68
N HIS A 101 -0.58 4.41 -7.38
CA HIS A 101 -1.06 4.56 -6.01
C HIS A 101 -0.82 3.32 -5.15
N LEU A 102 -0.93 2.09 -5.67
CA LEU A 102 -0.62 0.89 -4.89
C LEU A 102 0.83 0.88 -4.40
N PHE A 103 1.76 1.32 -5.25
CA PHE A 103 3.16 1.42 -4.85
C PHE A 103 3.44 2.64 -3.95
N SER A 104 2.64 3.71 -4.05
CA SER A 104 2.68 4.81 -3.08
C SER A 104 2.23 4.36 -1.70
N VAL A 105 1.13 3.58 -1.62
CA VAL A 105 0.66 2.96 -0.36
C VAL A 105 1.76 2.10 0.25
N LEU A 106 2.42 1.25 -0.55
CA LEU A 106 3.52 0.41 -0.09
C LEU A 106 4.67 1.24 0.50
N ARG A 107 5.15 2.24 -0.24
CA ARG A 107 6.23 3.15 0.17
C ARG A 107 5.90 3.82 1.50
N ASP A 108 4.71 4.41 1.59
CA ASP A 108 4.33 5.24 2.74
C ASP A 108 4.09 4.40 4.01
N VAL A 109 3.48 3.22 3.87
CA VAL A 109 3.28 2.29 5.00
C VAL A 109 4.60 1.82 5.58
N ILE A 110 5.57 1.45 4.72
CA ILE A 110 6.89 1.01 5.17
C ILE A 110 7.67 2.17 5.78
N TYR A 111 7.73 3.32 5.10
CA TYR A 111 8.51 4.47 5.57
C TYR A 111 8.03 4.95 6.95
N VAL A 112 6.72 5.08 7.14
CA VAL A 112 6.17 5.50 8.44
C VAL A 112 6.46 4.45 9.52
N ALA A 113 6.39 3.17 9.20
CA ALA A 113 6.64 2.11 10.17
C ALA A 113 8.11 2.01 10.60
N ASP A 114 9.04 2.25 9.68
CA ASP A 114 10.46 1.97 9.89
C ASP A 114 11.26 3.23 10.26
N GLU A 115 10.96 4.36 9.61
CA GLU A 115 11.73 5.59 9.77
C GLU A 115 11.08 6.59 10.73
N ILE A 116 9.75 6.54 10.90
CA ILE A 116 9.03 7.50 11.76
C ILE A 116 8.67 6.89 13.11
N LYS A 117 7.96 5.76 13.13
CA LYS A 117 7.48 5.15 14.37
C LYS A 117 8.63 4.58 15.19
N GLY A 118 8.76 5.03 16.45
CA GLY A 118 9.79 4.56 17.38
C GLY A 118 11.18 5.13 17.10
N ASN A 119 11.31 6.07 16.15
CA ASN A 119 12.56 6.75 15.90
C ASN A 119 12.71 7.94 16.87
N PRO A 120 13.74 7.96 17.74
CA PRO A 120 13.94 9.03 18.71
C PRO A 120 14.19 10.41 18.10
N ASN A 121 14.48 10.48 16.78
CA ASN A 121 14.59 11.75 16.06
C ASN A 121 13.23 12.42 15.80
N PHE A 122 12.13 11.69 15.98
CA PHE A 122 10.76 12.19 15.83
C PHE A 122 9.98 11.95 17.13
N ASP A 123 9.95 12.97 17.99
CA ASP A 123 9.04 12.96 19.14
C ASP A 123 7.62 13.32 18.67
N LEU A 124 6.74 12.32 18.58
CA LEU A 124 5.38 12.50 18.10
C LEU A 124 4.42 13.08 19.17
N ASP A 125 4.89 13.24 20.41
CA ASP A 125 4.16 13.94 21.47
C ASP A 125 4.49 15.44 21.51
N ASP A 126 5.50 15.88 20.75
CA ASP A 126 5.87 17.29 20.59
C ASP A 126 5.48 17.86 19.21
N SER A 127 5.08 19.13 19.18
CA SER A 127 4.63 19.80 17.96
C SER A 127 5.73 19.95 16.91
N ALA A 128 6.98 20.19 17.32
CA ALA A 128 8.09 20.29 16.38
C ALA A 128 8.46 18.91 15.81
N GLY A 129 8.41 17.87 16.65
CA GLY A 129 8.64 16.49 16.22
C GLY A 129 7.57 15.99 15.23
N VAL A 130 6.29 16.30 15.45
CA VAL A 130 5.21 16.01 14.47
C VAL A 130 5.45 16.73 13.14
N THR A 131 5.82 18.01 13.17
CA THR A 131 6.11 18.79 11.96
C THR A 131 7.27 18.18 11.17
N ASN A 132 8.33 17.76 11.87
CA ASN A 132 9.48 17.13 11.25
C ASN A 132 9.13 15.76 10.64
N ALA A 133 8.32 14.96 11.33
CA ALA A 133 7.83 13.69 10.80
C ALA A 133 7.02 13.88 9.49
N VAL A 134 6.09 14.85 9.46
CA VAL A 134 5.33 15.19 8.25
C VAL A 134 6.25 15.62 7.11
N PHE A 135 7.23 16.50 7.38
CA PHE A 135 8.22 16.92 6.39
C PHE A 135 8.99 15.73 5.80
N HIS A 136 9.45 14.81 6.65
CA HIS A 136 10.20 13.64 6.23
C HIS A 136 9.37 12.67 5.39
N ILE A 137 8.09 12.45 5.74
CA ILE A 137 7.16 11.65 4.94
C ILE A 137 7.00 12.26 3.54
N LEU A 138 6.74 13.57 3.45
CA LEU A 138 6.59 14.27 2.17
C LEU A 138 7.88 14.29 1.33
N ARG A 139 9.04 14.41 2.00
CA ARG A 139 10.35 14.34 1.34
C ARG A 139 10.60 12.95 0.77
N ASN A 140 10.33 11.89 1.52
CA ASN A 140 10.44 10.51 1.05
C ASN A 140 9.47 10.21 -0.11
N ALA A 141 8.33 10.90 -0.12
CA ALA A 141 7.36 10.81 -1.20
C ALA A 141 7.76 11.56 -2.48
N ASP A 142 8.89 12.27 -2.49
CA ASP A 142 9.40 13.10 -3.59
C ASP A 142 8.42 14.20 -4.04
N ILE A 143 7.69 14.81 -3.09
CA ILE A 143 6.70 15.87 -3.35
C ILE A 143 7.29 17.27 -3.11
N LEU A 144 8.40 17.37 -2.37
CA LEU A 144 9.05 18.64 -2.04
C LEU A 144 10.12 18.96 -3.10
N HIS A 145 9.93 20.07 -3.83
CA HIS A 145 10.84 20.56 -4.87
C HIS A 145 11.35 21.97 -4.53
#